data_AF-A0A1F6EYA0-F1
#
_entry.id   AF-A0A1F6EYA0-F1
#
_cell.length_a   1.000
_cell.length_b   1.000
_cell.length_c   1.000
_cell.angle_alpha   90.00
_cell.angle_beta   90.00
_cell.angle_gamma   90.00
#
_symmetry.space_group_name_H-M   'P 1'
#
loop_
_entity.id
_entity.type
_entity.pdbx_description
1 polymer ?
#
loop_
_entity_poly.entity_id
_entity_poly.type
_entity_poly.pdbx_seq_one_letter_code
_entity_poly.pdbx_strand_id
1 'polypeptide(L)'
;MKFDSNITLTIVGTLIVAAGAYWYFFTGTGTDAPLTTDASQNAAQVHFQTLIAQLPASFDTAIFSEPNFLVLVDITVPIEPENSGRIDPFAPFFR
;
A
#
# COMPACT_ATOMS: atom_id res chain seq x y z
N MET A 1 13.17 39.09 -28.36
CA MET A 1 13.96 37.96 -28.88
C MET A 1 13.03 37.16 -29.78
N LYS A 2 13.31 37.06 -31.09
CA LYS A 2 12.43 36.35 -32.03
C LYS A 2 12.96 34.93 -32.14
N PHE A 3 12.20 33.96 -31.66
CA PHE A 3 12.60 32.56 -31.74
C PHE A 3 12.26 32.04 -33.14
N ASP A 4 13.20 31.35 -33.76
CA ASP A 4 12.96 30.71 -35.06
C ASP A 4 11.89 29.64 -34.91
N SER A 5 10.96 29.57 -35.86
CA SER A 5 9.79 28.69 -35.80
C SER A 5 10.19 27.22 -35.62
N ASN A 6 11.30 26.82 -36.24
CA ASN A 6 11.84 25.46 -36.16
C ASN A 6 12.41 25.14 -34.75
N ILE A 7 13.08 26.11 -34.13
CA ILE A 7 13.61 25.99 -32.76
C ILE A 7 12.44 25.91 -31.77
N THR A 8 11.43 26.75 -31.97
CA THR A 8 10.22 26.77 -31.14
C THR A 8 9.49 25.43 -31.20
N LEU A 9 9.32 24.87 -32.40
CA LEU A 9 8.67 23.57 -32.61
C LEU A 9 9.45 22.41 -31.97
N THR A 10 10.79 22.46 -32.05
CA THR A 10 11.66 21.47 -31.41
C THR A 10 11.55 21.52 -29.88
N ILE A 11 11.55 22.72 -29.30
CA ILE A 11 11.41 22.90 -27.84
C ILE A 11 10.05 22.38 -27.36
N VAL A 12 8.97 22.76 -28.04
CA VAL A 12 7.61 22.31 -27.68
C VAL A 12 7.48 20.79 -27.81
N GLY A 13 7.99 20.19 -28.88
CA GLY A 13 7.99 18.74 -29.06
C GLY A 13 8.73 18.01 -27.94
N THR A 14 9.89 18.53 -27.54
CA THR A 14 10.69 17.93 -26.46
C THR A 14 9.99 18.02 -25.10
N LEU A 15 9.32 19.14 -24.81
CA LEU A 15 8.55 19.31 -23.57
C LEU A 15 7.36 18.36 -23.49
N ILE A 16 6.66 18.12 -24.62
CA ILE A 16 5.53 17.18 -24.67
C ILE A 16 6.00 15.75 -24.41
N VAL A 17 7.10 15.33 -25.03
CA VAL A 17 7.68 13.99 -24.82
C VAL A 17 8.15 13.82 -23.39
N ALA A 18 8.83 14.81 -22.82
CA ALA A 18 9.28 14.79 -21.43
C ALA A 18 8.11 14.72 -20.43
N ALA A 19 7.03 15.49 -20.67
CA ALA A 19 5.83 15.44 -19.84
C ALA A 19 5.12 14.08 -19.92
N GLY A 20 5.02 13.50 -21.12
CA GLY A 20 4.45 12.16 -21.32
C GLY A 20 5.27 11.07 -20.63
N ALA A 21 6.60 11.13 -20.73
CA ALA A 21 7.49 10.21 -20.03
C ALA A 21 7.38 10.36 -18.51
N TYR A 22 7.35 11.59 -18.00
CA TYR A 22 7.17 11.85 -16.57
C TYR A 22 5.83 11.30 -16.08
N TRP A 23 4.74 11.53 -16.81
CA TRP A 23 3.45 10.96 -16.46
C TRP A 23 3.52 9.43 -16.43
N TYR A 24 3.98 8.80 -17.51
CA TYR A 24 4.02 7.34 -17.61
C TYR A 24 4.88 6.66 -16.53
N PHE A 25 6.04 7.22 -16.19
CA PHE A 25 6.96 6.60 -15.24
C PHE A 25 6.76 7.03 -13.78
N PHE A 26 6.18 8.23 -13.53
CA PHE A 26 6.12 8.81 -12.19
C PHE A 26 4.70 9.03 -11.66
N THR A 27 3.63 8.87 -12.46
CA THR A 27 2.26 8.77 -11.93
C THR A 27 1.90 7.33 -11.59
N GLY A 28 2.85 6.61 -10.96
CA GLY A 28 2.56 5.31 -10.38
C GLY A 28 1.41 5.47 -9.39
N THR A 29 0.22 5.05 -9.79
CA THR A 29 -0.79 4.63 -8.83
C THR A 29 -0.16 3.46 -8.12
N GLY A 30 0.39 3.71 -6.93
CA GLY A 30 1.02 2.70 -6.09
C GLY A 30 0.00 1.63 -5.72
N THR A 31 -0.27 0.72 -6.64
CA THR A 31 -0.63 -0.65 -6.32
C THR A 31 0.67 -1.32 -5.96
N ASP A 32 1.18 -0.99 -4.76
CA ASP A 32 2.09 -1.88 -4.09
C ASP A 32 1.45 -3.27 -4.16
N ALA A 33 2.16 -4.23 -4.73
CA ALA A 33 1.69 -5.60 -4.70
C ALA A 33 1.48 -5.94 -3.21
N PRO A 34 0.27 -6.40 -2.81
CA PRO A 34 0.04 -6.76 -1.42
C PRO A 34 1.12 -7.77 -1.03
N LEU A 35 1.66 -7.65 0.20
CA LEU A 35 2.61 -8.63 0.73
C LEU A 35 2.01 -10.03 0.57
N THR A 36 2.41 -10.74 -0.48
CA THR A 36 2.00 -12.13 -0.69
C THR A 36 2.82 -12.96 0.28
N THR A 37 2.35 -13.07 1.50
CA THR A 37 2.70 -14.25 2.28
C THR A 37 2.16 -15.44 1.50
N ASP A 38 3.03 -16.35 1.08
CA ASP A 38 2.69 -17.70 0.57
C ASP A 38 2.05 -18.54 1.70
N ALA A 39 1.02 -18.00 2.33
CA ALA A 39 0.14 -18.76 3.19
C ALA A 39 -0.78 -19.55 2.26
N SER A 40 -0.67 -20.88 2.31
CA SER A 40 -1.67 -21.78 1.71
C SER A 40 -3.06 -21.25 2.05
N GLN A 41 -3.77 -20.72 1.06
CA GLN A 41 -5.11 -20.15 1.23
C GLN A 41 -6.03 -21.28 1.70
N ASN A 42 -6.33 -21.31 2.99
CA ASN A 42 -7.29 -22.26 3.54
C ASN A 42 -8.69 -21.88 3.02
N ALA A 43 -9.56 -22.87 2.77
CA ALA A 43 -10.93 -22.67 2.29
C ALA A 43 -11.72 -21.62 3.09
N ALA A 44 -11.47 -21.53 4.41
CA ALA A 44 -12.09 -20.52 5.27
C ALA A 44 -11.66 -19.08 4.89
N GLN A 45 -10.41 -18.87 4.49
CA GLN A 45 -9.85 -17.57 4.13
C GLN A 45 -10.40 -17.08 2.77
N VAL A 46 -10.58 -17.99 1.81
CA VAL A 46 -11.21 -17.69 0.51
C VAL A 46 -12.67 -17.34 0.69
N HIS A 47 -13.39 -18.08 1.55
CA HIS A 47 -14.79 -17.82 1.85
C HIS A 47 -14.98 -16.45 2.50
N PHE A 48 -14.15 -16.13 3.51
CA PHE A 48 -14.18 -14.82 4.16
C PHE A 48 -13.89 -13.66 3.19
N GLN A 49 -12.87 -13.79 2.33
CA GLN A 49 -12.58 -12.78 1.30
C GLN A 49 -13.75 -12.59 0.33
N THR A 50 -14.42 -13.68 -0.04
CA THR A 50 -15.60 -13.63 -0.92
C THR A 50 -16.75 -12.89 -0.25
N LEU A 51 -17.01 -13.15 1.04
CA LEU A 51 -18.04 -12.47 1.81
C LEU A 51 -17.75 -10.97 1.98
N ILE A 52 -16.50 -10.59 2.27
CA ILE A 52 -16.11 -9.17 2.35
C ILE A 52 -16.26 -8.49 0.99
N ALA A 53 -15.87 -9.14 -0.10
CA ALA A 53 -16.01 -8.57 -1.44
C ALA A 53 -17.49 -8.38 -1.85
N GLN A 54 -18.41 -9.18 -1.29
CA GLN A 54 -19.85 -9.05 -1.52
C GLN A 54 -20.53 -8.01 -0.62
N LEU A 55 -19.89 -7.59 0.47
CA LEU A 55 -20.36 -6.50 1.30
C LEU A 55 -19.80 -5.19 0.76
N PRO A 56 -20.62 -4.32 0.13
CA PRO A 56 -20.20 -2.96 -0.19
C PRO A 56 -20.12 -2.15 1.13
N ALA A 57 -19.07 -2.40 1.91
CA ALA A 57 -18.72 -1.60 3.07
C ALA A 57 -17.90 -0.41 2.56
N SER A 58 -18.55 0.74 2.42
CA SER A 58 -17.83 2.00 2.30
C SER A 58 -17.44 2.45 3.70
N PHE A 59 -16.16 2.69 3.95
CA PHE A 59 -15.73 3.33 5.17
C PHE A 59 -16.07 4.81 5.10
N ASP A 60 -16.88 5.29 6.05
CA ASP A 60 -17.11 6.73 6.20
C ASP A 60 -15.88 7.36 6.85
N THR A 61 -15.17 8.17 6.08
CA THR A 61 -13.96 8.86 6.53
C THR A 61 -14.24 10.21 7.17
N ALA A 62 -15.51 10.66 7.21
CA ALA A 62 -15.89 11.93 7.83
C ALA A 62 -15.56 11.95 9.32
N ILE A 63 -15.62 10.79 9.98
CA ILE A 63 -15.28 10.64 11.40
C ILE A 63 -13.86 11.13 11.72
N PHE A 64 -12.92 11.05 10.78
CA PHE A 64 -11.52 11.49 10.98
C PHE A 64 -11.36 13.00 11.08
N SER A 65 -12.40 13.77 10.70
CA SER A 65 -12.42 15.24 10.81
C SER A 65 -13.16 15.75 12.04
N GLU A 66 -13.80 14.85 12.80
CA GLU A 66 -14.57 15.23 14.00
C GLU A 66 -13.63 15.65 15.15
N PRO A 67 -13.91 16.76 15.87
CA PRO A 67 -13.11 17.17 17.01
C PRO A 67 -12.97 16.07 18.08
N ASN A 68 -14.02 15.27 18.25
CA ASN A 68 -14.06 14.14 19.18
C ASN A 68 -13.13 13.01 18.75
N PHE A 69 -12.91 12.84 17.44
CA PHE A 69 -11.98 11.86 16.92
C PHE A 69 -10.54 12.32 17.07
N LEU A 70 -10.28 13.61 16.84
CA LEU A 70 -8.94 14.21 16.95
C LEU A 70 -8.38 14.21 18.39
N VAL A 71 -9.24 14.11 19.40
CA VAL A 71 -8.84 14.02 20.81
C VAL A 71 -8.67 12.59 21.32
N LEU A 72 -8.99 11.57 20.50
CA LEU A 72 -8.75 10.18 20.88
C LEU A 72 -7.25 9.94 21.04
N VAL A 73 -6.88 9.55 22.25
CA VAL A 73 -5.54 9.06 22.56
C VAL A 73 -5.55 7.55 22.43
N ASP A 74 -4.52 7.03 21.76
CA ASP A 74 -4.24 5.61 21.76
C ASP A 74 -3.92 5.15 23.19
N ILE A 75 -4.78 4.28 23.73
CA ILE A 75 -4.61 3.66 25.06
C ILE A 75 -4.05 2.25 24.96
N THR A 76 -3.65 1.79 23.77
CA THR A 76 -3.08 0.47 23.61
C THR A 76 -1.71 0.40 24.26
N VAL A 77 -1.46 -0.73 24.91
CA VAL A 77 -0.12 -1.08 25.38
C VAL A 77 0.54 -1.85 24.24
N PRO A 78 1.70 -1.39 23.74
CA PRO A 78 2.45 -2.16 22.75
C PRO A 78 2.71 -3.57 23.28
N ILE A 79 2.33 -4.58 22.51
CA ILE A 79 2.75 -5.95 22.81
C ILE A 79 4.16 -6.09 22.27
N GLU A 80 5.14 -6.10 23.18
CA GLU A 80 6.52 -6.41 22.79
C GLU A 80 6.57 -7.85 22.27
N PRO A 81 7.24 -8.09 21.12
CA PRO A 81 7.47 -9.44 20.65
C PRO A 81 8.28 -10.19 21.69
N GLU A 82 7.67 -11.19 22.32
CA GLU A 82 8.44 -12.11 23.14
C GLU A 82 9.36 -12.93 22.24
N ASN A 83 10.61 -13.10 22.66
CA ASN A 83 11.53 -14.00 22.01
C ASN A 83 10.85 -15.38 21.88
N SER A 84 10.95 -16.00 20.70
CA SER A 84 10.40 -17.32 20.40
C SER A 84 10.55 -18.22 21.62
N GLY A 85 9.43 -18.78 22.09
CA GLY A 85 9.30 -19.37 23.42
C GLY A 85 10.39 -20.38 23.80
N ARG A 86 10.35 -20.85 25.06
CA ARG A 86 11.30 -21.82 25.61
C ARG A 86 11.64 -22.90 24.58
N ILE A 87 12.95 -23.07 24.31
CA ILE A 87 13.49 -24.13 23.44
C ILE A 87 12.73 -25.42 23.73
N ASP A 88 12.16 -26.02 22.69
CA ASP A 88 11.42 -27.27 22.83
C ASP A 88 12.34 -28.31 23.52
N PRO A 89 12.04 -28.73 24.76
CA PRO A 89 12.88 -29.67 25.49
C PRO A 89 12.87 -31.06 24.86
N PHE A 90 12.00 -31.30 23.88
CA PHE A 90 11.91 -32.53 23.11
C PHE A 90 12.42 -32.38 21.68
N ALA A 91 13.01 -31.23 21.31
CA ALA A 91 13.62 -31.07 19.99
C ALA A 91 14.73 -32.13 19.81
N PRO A 92 14.70 -32.92 18.72
CA PRO A 92 15.67 -33.99 18.50
C PRO A 92 17.08 -33.42 18.32
N PHE A 93 18.04 -33.94 19.09
CA PHE A 93 19.45 -33.60 18.99
C PHE A 93 20.11 -34.23 17.76
N PHE A 94 19.74 -33.87 16.53
CA PHE A 94 20.45 -34.42 15.37
C PHE A 94 20.77 -33.38 14.31
N ARG A 95 22.08 -33.26 14.06
CA ARG A 95 22.76 -32.59 12.94
C ARG A 95 22.94 -33.59 11.81
#